data_AF-A0A959B8F2-F1
#
_entry.id   AF-A0A959B8F2-F1
#
_cell.length_a   1.000
_cell.length_b   1.000
_cell.length_c   1.000
_cell.angle_alpha   90.00
_cell.angle_beta   90.00
_cell.angle_gamma   90.00
#
_symmetry.space_group_name_H-M   'P 1'
#
loop_
_entity.id
_entity.type
_entity.pdbx_description
1 polymer ?
#
loop_
_entity_poly.entity_id
_entity_poly.type
_entity_poly.pdbx_seq_one_letter_code
_entity_poly.pdbx_strand_id
1 'polypeptide(L)' 'MEVVSFFAGAGGLDLGFIRAGFNVSWANEFDRDVWETYEKNHLHTKLDRRSITE' A
#
# COMPACT_ATOMS: atom_id res chain seq x y z
N MET A 1 -14.73 5.88 -0.87
CA MET A 1 -14.15 5.96 -2.23
C MET A 1 -12.98 5.00 -2.30
N GLU A 2 -12.85 4.27 -3.40
CA GLU A 2 -11.78 3.30 -3.63
C GLU A 2 -10.50 4.01 -4.10
N VAL A 3 -9.35 3.58 -3.59
CA VAL A 3 -8.03 4.12 -3.91
C VAL A 3 -7.06 2.98 -4.20
N VAL A 4 -6.21 3.18 -5.21
CA VAL A 4 -5.02 2.36 -5.45
C VAL A 4 -3.78 3.20 -5.16
N SER A 5 -2.79 2.60 -4.49
CA SER A 5 -1.56 3.28 -4.10
C SER A 5 -0.36 2.80 -4.92
N PHE A 6 0.47 3.73 -5.37
CA PHE A 6 1.71 3.43 -6.07
C PHE A 6 2.87 4.01 -5.29
N PHE A 7 4.01 3.31 -5.27
CA PHE A 7 5.17 3.69 -4.47
C PHE A 7 4.82 3.83 -2.98
N ALA A 8 4.08 2.83 -2.49
CA ALA A 8 3.39 2.90 -1.20
C ALA A 8 4.36 2.96 0.00
N GLY A 9 5.63 2.58 -0.20
CA GLY A 9 6.66 2.51 0.82
C GLY A 9 6.20 1.65 2.00
N ALA A 10 6.41 2.15 3.21
CA ALA A 10 5.91 1.52 4.44
C ALA A 10 4.42 1.82 4.73
N GLY A 11 3.70 2.55 3.85
CA GLY A 11 2.25 2.75 3.94
C GLY A 11 1.78 4.02 4.67
N GLY A 12 2.66 5.00 4.88
CA GLY A 12 2.30 6.23 5.61
C GLY A 12 1.16 7.05 4.99
N LEU A 13 1.16 7.20 3.65
CA LEU A 13 0.10 7.90 2.92
C LEU A 13 -1.22 7.13 2.98
N ASP A 14 -1.13 5.81 2.78
CA ASP A 14 -2.28 4.90 2.77
C ASP A 14 -2.98 4.89 4.13
N LEU A 15 -2.21 4.92 5.23
CA LEU A 15 -2.75 5.07 6.58
C LEU A 15 -3.56 6.37 6.73
N GLY A 16 -3.11 7.46 6.11
CA GLY A 16 -3.85 8.72 6.07
C GLY A 16 -5.18 8.59 5.33
N PHE A 17 -5.19 7.96 4.16
CA PHE A 17 -6.40 7.69 3.39
C PHE A 17 -7.39 6.80 4.15
N ILE A 18 -6.91 5.71 4.77
CA ILE A 18 -7.74 4.82 5.59
C ILE A 18 -8.39 5.61 6.74
N ARG A 19 -7.62 6.45 7.44
CA ARG A 19 -8.13 7.31 8.53
C ARG A 19 -9.15 8.36 8.05
N ALA A 20 -9.05 8.78 6.79
CA ALA A 20 -9.99 9.71 6.18
C ALA A 20 -11.25 8.99 5.60
N GLY A 21 -11.39 7.68 5.80
CA GLY A 21 -12.57 6.91 5.37
C GLY A 21 -12.50 6.39 3.94
N PHE A 22 -11.32 6.40 3.32
CA PHE A 22 -11.09 5.77 2.02
C PHE A 22 -10.77 4.29 2.18
N ASN A 23 -11.08 3.51 1.14
CA ASN A 23 -10.67 2.12 1.07
C ASN A 23 -9.46 2.02 0.13
N VAL A 24 -8.28 1.71 0.69
CA VAL A 24 -7.08 1.41 -0.11
C VAL A 24 -7.10 -0.08 -0.40
N SER A 25 -7.69 -0.49 -1.52
CA SER A 25 -7.91 -1.91 -1.82
C SER A 25 -6.69 -2.59 -2.44
N TRP A 26 -5.77 -1.81 -3.02
CA TRP A 26 -4.54 -2.31 -3.63
C TRP A 26 -3.42 -1.27 -3.52
N ALA A 27 -2.20 -1.74 -3.29
CA ALA A 27 -1.01 -0.92 -3.25
C ALA A 27 0.14 -1.61 -3.97
N ASN A 28 1.02 -0.84 -4.60
CA ASN A 28 2.25 -1.32 -5.20
C ASN A 28 3.47 -0.80 -4.45
N GLU A 29 4.36 -1.72 -4.11
CA GLU A 29 5.68 -1.40 -3.59
C GLU A 29 6.69 -2.45 -4.04
N PHE A 30 7.74 -2.01 -4.72
CA PHE A 30 8.78 -2.88 -5.24
C PHE A 30 9.91 -3.14 -4.22
N ASP A 31 10.16 -2.21 -3.31
CA ASP A 31 11.21 -2.31 -2.31
C ASP A 31 10.87 -3.36 -1.23
N ARG A 32 11.63 -4.47 -1.25
CA ARG A 32 11.44 -5.59 -0.33
C ARG A 32 11.64 -5.21 1.14
N ASP A 33 12.47 -4.20 1.43
CA ASP A 33 12.82 -3.87 2.80
C ASP A 33 11.63 -3.28 3.58
N VAL A 34 10.59 -2.81 2.89
CA VAL A 34 9.39 -2.21 3.50
C VAL A 34 8.15 -3.10 3.46
N TRP A 35 8.15 -4.22 2.71
CA TRP A 35 6.97 -5.08 2.54
C TRP A 35 6.39 -5.59 3.86
N GLU A 36 7.24 -6.11 4.75
CA GLU A 36 6.79 -6.65 6.04
C GLU A 36 6.09 -5.58 6.88
N THR A 37 6.61 -4.34 6.83
CA THR A 37 6.00 -3.22 7.55
C THR A 37 4.64 -2.86 6.95
N TYR A 38 4.56 -2.79 5.61
CA TYR A 38 3.31 -2.49 4.94
C TYR A 38 2.24 -3.56 5.25
N GLU A 39 2.55 -4.84 5.04
CA GLU A 39 1.60 -5.94 5.21
C GLU A 39 1.12 -6.11 6.66
N LYS A 40 1.97 -5.85 7.65
CA LYS A 40 1.57 -5.88 9.07
C LYS A 40 0.57 -4.79 9.45
N ASN A 41 0.62 -3.63 8.80
CA ASN A 41 -0.21 -2.47 9.15
C ASN A 41 -1.44 -2.30 8.25
N HIS A 42 -1.42 -2.85 7.04
CA HIS A 42 -2.45 -2.69 6.01
C HIS A 42 -3.11 -4.04 5.65
N LEU A 43 -3.69 -4.72 6.65
CA LEU A 43 -4.23 -6.09 6.56
C LEU A 43 -5.34 -6.29 5.50
N HIS A 44 -5.96 -5.20 5.06
CA HIS A 44 -7.06 -5.21 4.08
C HIS A 44 -6.64 -4.72 2.69
N THR A 45 -5.36 -4.41 2.50
CA THR A 45 -4.82 -3.91 1.25
C THR A 45 -3.95 -4.98 0.61
N LYS A 46 -4.22 -5.31 -0.65
CA LYS A 46 -3.34 -6.22 -1.41
C LYS A 46 -2.06 -5.48 -1.80
N LEU A 47 -0.91 -5.97 -1.33
CA LEU A 47 0.40 -5.47 -1.75
C LEU A 47 0.89 -6.18 -3.02
N ASP A 48 1.08 -5.42 -4.09
CA ASP A 48 1.72 -5.86 -5.33
C ASP A 48 3.19 -5.49 -5.32
N ARG A 49 4.03 -6.52 -5.42
CA ARG A 49 5.48 -6.43 -5.22
C ARG A 49 6.28 -6.26 -6.51
N ARG A 50 5.59 -6.19 -7.65
CA ARG A 50 6.22 -6.10 -8.97
C ARG A 50 6.69 -4.68 -9.24
N SER A 51 7.73 -4.54 -10.06
CA SER A 51 8.02 -3.25 -10.68
C SER A 51 6.86 -2.87 -11.62
N ILE A 52 6.49 -1.60 -11.68
CA ILE A 52 5.42 -1.12 -12.58
C ILE A 52 5.87 -0.95 -14.03
N THR A 53 7.18 -1.04 -14.28
CA THR A 53 7.77 -0.91 -15.62
C THR A 53 8.21 -2.25 -16.21
N GLU A 54 8.02 -3.33 -15.48
CA GLU A 54 8.33 -4.71 -15.90
C GLU A 54 7.06 -5.49 -16.28
#